data_AF-A0A8T6XGS9-F1
#
_entry.id   AF-A0A8T6XGS9-F1
#
_cell.length_a   1.000
_cell.length_b   1.000
_cell.length_c   1.000
_cell.angle_alpha   90.00
_cell.angle_beta   90.00
_cell.angle_gamma   90.00
#
_symmetry.space_group_name_H-M   'P 1'
#
loop_
_entity.id
_entity.type
_entity.pdbx_description
1 polymer ?
#
loop_
_entity_poly.entity_id
_entity_poly.type
_entity_poly.pdbx_seq_one_letter_code
_entity_poly.pdbx_strand_id
1 'polypeptide(L)' 'LFPTRNGTQVATRYVRAVVKRMARRAGIAEAEKVSPHTLRHTFATDLYAETTNLRLVQKALGHADVSTTQIYT' A
#
# COMPACT_ATOMS: atom_id res chain seq x y z
N LEU A 1 -5.49 15.84 -4.69
CA LEU A 1 -5.40 14.85 -5.79
C LEU A 1 -4.12 15.09 -6.58
N PHE A 2 -3.57 14.07 -7.24
CA PHE A 2 -2.30 14.15 -7.98
C PHE A 2 -2.55 14.20 -9.51
N PRO A 3 -2.38 15.36 -10.16
CA PRO A 3 -2.52 15.48 -11.62
C PRO A 3 -1.20 15.21 -12.36
N THR A 4 -1.30 14.90 -13.64
CA THR A 4 -0.17 14.96 -14.58
C THR A 4 0.16 16.42 -14.92
N ARG A 5 1.24 16.65 -15.67
CA ARG A 5 1.58 18.00 -16.18
C ARG A 5 0.46 18.65 -17.00
N ASN A 6 -0.42 17.85 -17.60
CA ASN A 6 -1.54 18.32 -18.42
C ASN A 6 -2.84 18.44 -17.60
N GLY A 7 -2.78 18.34 -16.27
CA GLY A 7 -3.95 18.44 -15.39
C GLY A 7 -4.82 17.17 -15.30
N THR A 8 -4.48 16.10 -16.03
CA THR A 8 -5.27 14.86 -16.05
C THR A 8 -4.91 13.92 -14.89
N GLN A 9 -5.73 12.90 -14.63
CA GLN A 9 -5.46 11.91 -13.59
C GLN A 9 -4.18 11.10 -13.90
N VAL A 10 -3.36 10.88 -12.86
CA VAL A 10 -2.18 10.00 -12.96
C VAL A 10 -2.63 8.56 -13.19
N ALA A 11 -2.03 7.91 -14.20
CA ALA A 11 -2.31 6.51 -14.50
C ALA A 11 -1.76 5.57 -13.40
N THR A 12 -2.52 4.55 -13.03
CA THR A 12 -2.12 3.54 -12.02
C THR A 12 -0.77 2.88 -12.35
N ARG A 13 -0.50 2.62 -13.64
CA ARG A 13 0.79 2.07 -14.10
C ARG A 13 1.97 2.96 -13.75
N TYR A 14 1.78 4.28 -13.78
CA TYR A 14 2.83 5.24 -13.45
C TYR A 14 3.14 5.17 -11.95
N VAL A 15 2.12 5.12 -11.10
CA VAL A 15 2.30 4.96 -9.64
C VAL A 15 3.07 3.68 -9.32
N ARG A 16 2.71 2.55 -9.95
CA ARG A 16 3.45 1.28 -9.80
C ARG A 16 4.93 1.41 -10.19
N ALA A 17 5.22 2.08 -11.31
CA ALA A 17 6.58 2.31 -11.77
C ALA A 17 7.38 3.24 -10.83
N VAL A 18 6.74 4.28 -10.29
CA VAL A 18 7.34 5.17 -9.28
C VAL A 18 7.72 4.39 -8.03
N VAL A 19 6.79 3.61 -7.47
CA VAL A 19 7.03 2.80 -6.27
C VAL A 19 8.19 1.83 -6.48
N LYS A 20 8.21 1.09 -7.60
CA LYS A 20 9.30 0.18 -7.94
C LYS A 20 10.65 0.91 -8.10
N ARG A 21 10.65 2.09 -8.73
CA ARG A 21 11.87 2.92 -8.84
C ARG A 21 12.38 3.35 -7.47
N MET A 22 11.50 3.70 -6.53
CA MET A 22 11.91 4.04 -5.17
C MET A 22 12.46 2.83 -4.41
N ALA A 23 11.83 1.66 -4.55
CA ALA A 23 12.34 0.42 -3.96
C ALA A 23 13.76 0.08 -4.43
N ARG A 24 14.03 0.22 -5.74
CA ARG A 24 15.38 0.03 -6.30
C ARG A 24 16.38 1.03 -5.73
N ARG A 25 16.00 2.32 -5.66
CA ARG A 25 16.85 3.38 -5.11
C ARG A 25 17.15 3.18 -3.62
N ALA A 26 16.24 2.56 -2.88
CA ALA A 26 16.40 2.21 -1.48
C ALA A 26 17.23 0.93 -1.25
N GLY A 27 17.68 0.25 -2.31
CA GLY A 27 18.49 -0.97 -2.20
C GLY A 27 17.71 -2.21 -1.75
N ILE A 28 16.38 -2.23 -1.91
CA ILE A 28 15.56 -3.39 -1.54
C ILE A 28 15.87 -4.55 -2.51
N ALA A 29 16.38 -5.67 -1.99
CA ALA A 29 16.78 -6.83 -2.79
C ALA A 29 15.63 -7.36 -3.68
N GLU A 30 14.39 -7.32 -3.18
CA GLU A 30 13.20 -7.75 -3.90
C GLU A 30 12.41 -6.60 -4.51
N ALA A 31 13.07 -5.50 -4.92
CA ALA A 31 12.42 -4.30 -5.45
C ALA A 31 11.39 -4.57 -6.57
N GLU A 32 11.54 -5.67 -7.32
CA GLU A 32 10.59 -6.07 -8.36
C GLU A 32 9.23 -6.50 -7.83
N LYS A 33 9.17 -7.02 -6.60
CA LYS A 33 7.94 -7.42 -5.91
C LYS A 33 7.24 -6.24 -5.24
N VAL A 34 7.95 -5.12 -5.02
CA VAL A 34 7.38 -3.95 -4.34
C VAL A 34 6.36 -3.25 -5.24
N SER A 35 5.16 -3.05 -4.71
CA SER A 35 4.03 -2.41 -5.37
C SER A 35 3.20 -1.59 -4.38
N PRO A 36 2.25 -0.75 -4.83
CA PRO A 36 1.33 -0.06 -3.93
C PRO A 36 0.55 -1.01 -2.99
N HIS A 37 0.22 -2.22 -3.46
CA HIS A 37 -0.45 -3.21 -2.63
C HIS A 37 0.47 -3.75 -1.53
N THR A 38 1.74 -4.06 -1.83
CA THR A 38 2.67 -4.54 -0.79
C THR A 38 2.87 -3.50 0.30
N LEU A 39 2.94 -2.21 -0.05
CA LEU A 39 3.02 -1.12 0.94
C LEU A 39 1.76 -1.04 1.81
N ARG A 40 0.57 -1.25 1.23
CA ARG A 40 -0.69 -1.32 1.98
C ARG A 40 -0.72 -2.52 2.94
N HIS A 41 -0.21 -3.66 2.51
CA HIS A 41 -0.06 -4.85 3.35
C HIS A 41 0.89 -4.57 4.51
N THR A 42 2.06 -3.99 4.26
CA THR A 42 3.01 -3.61 5.32
C THR A 42 2.37 -2.68 6.35
N PHE A 43 1.68 -1.61 5.90
CA PHE A 43 0.95 -0.71 6.79
C PHE A 43 -0.08 -1.45 7.66
N ALA A 44 -0.83 -2.39 7.09
CA ALA A 44 -1.83 -3.15 7.84
C ALA A 44 -1.19 -4.05 8.91
N THR A 45 -0.09 -4.73 8.55
CA THR A 45 0.67 -5.59 9.45
C THR A 45 1.29 -4.78 10.60
N ASP A 46 1.96 -3.68 10.30
CA ASP A 46 2.62 -2.83 11.30
C ASP A 46 1.58 -2.25 12.27
N LEU A 47 0.48 -1.73 11.74
CA LEU A 47 -0.61 -1.18 12.55
C LEU A 47 -1.26 -2.22 13.44
N TYR A 48 -1.43 -3.46 12.94
CA TYR A 48 -1.93 -4.55 13.76
C TYR A 48 -0.93 -4.94 14.85
N ALA A 49 0.36 -5.05 14.53
CA ALA A 49 1.40 -5.42 15.48
C ALA A 49 1.53 -4.41 16.64
N GLU A 50 1.35 -3.12 16.36
CA GLU A 50 1.42 -2.06 17.38
C GLU A 50 0.17 -1.97 18.25
N THR A 51 -1.02 -2.31 17.71
CA THR A 51 -2.30 -2.03 18.38
C THR A 51 -3.06 -3.27 18.82
N THR A 52 -2.75 -4.43 18.25
CA THR A 52 -3.49 -5.70 18.39
C THR A 52 -4.99 -5.51 18.13
N ASN A 53 -5.38 -4.50 17.33
CA ASN A 53 -6.76 -4.10 17.14
C ASN A 53 -7.16 -4.16 15.66
N LEU A 54 -7.80 -5.27 15.28
CA LEU A 54 -8.24 -5.50 13.91
C LEU A 54 -9.27 -4.47 13.41
N ARG A 55 -10.12 -3.92 14.29
CA ARG A 55 -11.11 -2.90 13.91
C ARG A 55 -10.43 -1.58 13.55
N LEU A 56 -9.33 -1.25 14.22
CA LEU A 56 -8.54 -0.06 13.93
C LEU A 56 -7.88 -0.19 12.55
N VAL A 57 -7.31 -1.36 12.24
CA VAL A 57 -6.76 -1.67 10.91
C VAL A 57 -7.83 -1.59 9.82
N GLN A 58 -9.01 -2.20 10.05
CA GLN A 58 -10.12 -2.16 9.10
C GLN A 58 -10.56 -0.73 8.78
N LYS A 59 -10.72 0.11 9.82
CA LYS A 59 -11.10 1.51 9.68
C LYS A 59 -10.04 2.30 8.92
N ALA A 60 -8.76 2.10 9.22
CA ALA A 60 -7.65 2.76 8.54
C ALA A 60 -7.55 2.37 7.05
N LEU A 61 -7.88 1.12 6.72
CA LEU A 61 -7.90 0.64 5.34
C LEU A 61 -9.18 1.00 4.58
N GLY A 62 -10.24 1.44 5.27
CA GLY A 62 -11.54 1.75 4.66
C GLY A 62 -12.25 0.52 4.11
N HIS A 63 -12.03 -0.66 4.71
CA HIS A 63 -12.67 -1.91 4.30
C HIS A 63 -14.12 -1.98 4.82
N ALA A 64 -15.08 -2.08 3.91
CA ALA A 64 -16.50 -2.21 4.24
C ALA A 64 -16.84 -3.55 4.94
N ASP A 65 -16.04 -4.60 4.70
CA ASP A 65 -16.24 -5.94 5.27
C ASP A 65 -14.96 -6.44 5.98
N VAL A 66 -15.13 -7.01 7.18
CA VAL A 66 -14.04 -7.57 8.02
C VAL A 66 -13.30 -8.72 7.33
N SER A 67 -13.98 -9.47 6.45
CA SER A 67 -13.39 -10.60 5.70
C SER A 67 -12.19 -10.18 4.84
N THR A 68 -12.15 -8.94 4.33
CA THR A 68 -10.99 -8.40 3.59
C THR A 68 -9.79 -8.03 4.47
N THR A 69 -9.96 -8.04 5.79
CA THR A 69 -8.91 -7.77 6.80
C THR A 69 -8.43 -9.06 7.49
N GLN A 70 -9.12 -10.19 7.31
CA GLN A 70 -8.74 -11.48 7.88
C GLN A 70 -7.59 -12.20 7.13
N ILE A 71 -7.16 -11.69 5.97
CA ILE A 71 -6.03 -12.24 5.19
C ILE A 71 -4.67 -12.12 5.93
N TYR A 72 -4.63 -11.42 7.07
CA TYR A 72 -3.42 -11.20 7.88
C TYR A 72 -3.40 -11.96 9.21
N THR A 73 -4.27 -12.98 9.36
CA THR A 73 -4.21 -13.96 10.46
C THR A 73 -3.79 -15.31 9.93
#